data_AF-A0A7C3JE42-F1
#
_entry.id   AF-A0A7C3JE42-F1
#
_cell.length_a   1.000
_cell.length_b   1.000
_cell.length_c   1.000
_cell.angle_alpha   90.00
_cell.angle_beta   90.00
_cell.angle_gamma   90.00
#
_symmetry.space_group_name_H-M   'P 1'
#
loop_
_entity.id
_entity.type
_entity.pdbx_description
1 polymer ?
#
loop_
_entity_poly.entity_id
_entity_poly.type
_entity_poly.pdbx_seq_one_letter_code
_entity_poly.pdbx_strand_id
1 'polypeptide(L)'
;MERMMVEHKNALKQLRTSWLVYALCVVIFLSLGFFVLSYYWQPGYAGLWLALSSAVLAYELWVFWKNLKENFRLSDQALLPELGAGNVASLARGALIGGLFGFLILPPPPGWLAWAPGVLYTIAVLIDFVDGYLARLTNHVTRLGEILDMYFDGLGMLAAVILIVRYDQAPAWYLLIGLGRYIFLAVLWLWQRLGKTVHELPPSNRRRGLAGLQMGFVFVMLLPLFSPPGTHVAALGFGIPFLVSFIYDGLIAIGILPADAGRRFPAMKDVAMRIAPVALRLAAVALLAWHLLAAKPGGYVLPGWIFWGQAVVLLLIALGAAGRLAAILGMGLLGFYQKVLPLTASHYVLVFIFIALVILGTGAFSLWKPEDRLLYRRAGERLPPHVE
;
A
#
# COMPACT_ATOMS: atom_id res chain seq x y z
N MET A 1 26.20 37.76 -0.30
CA MET A 1 25.41 37.44 -1.52
C MET A 1 26.19 36.54 -2.48
N GLU A 2 27.43 36.90 -2.86
CA GLU A 2 28.26 36.11 -3.77
C GLU A 2 28.59 34.70 -3.27
N ARG A 3 28.96 34.55 -1.99
CA ARG A 3 29.22 33.24 -1.36
C ARG A 3 28.01 32.29 -1.43
N MET A 4 26.80 32.78 -1.14
CA MET A 4 25.57 31.99 -1.22
C MET A 4 25.24 31.58 -2.67
N MET A 5 25.52 32.45 -3.66
CA MET A 5 25.33 32.08 -5.06
C MET A 5 26.31 30.99 -5.52
N VAL A 6 27.55 31.02 -5.03
CA VAL A 6 28.56 29.98 -5.33
C VAL A 6 28.16 28.64 -4.68
N GLU A 7 27.75 28.66 -3.41
CA GLU A 7 27.26 27.47 -2.70
C GLU A 7 26.04 26.85 -3.38
N HIS A 8 25.07 27.67 -3.79
CA HIS A 8 23.89 27.22 -4.53
C HIS A 8 24.25 26.57 -5.88
N LYS A 9 25.16 27.17 -6.65
CA LYS A 9 25.63 26.61 -7.93
C LYS A 9 26.36 25.28 -7.73
N ASN A 10 27.19 25.18 -6.69
CA ASN A 10 27.92 23.96 -6.36
C ASN A 10 26.97 22.83 -5.92
N ALA A 11 25.97 23.15 -5.09
CA ALA A 11 24.95 22.20 -4.67
C ALA A 11 24.16 21.66 -5.88
N LEU A 12 23.71 22.54 -6.78
CA LEU A 12 23.04 22.13 -8.03
C LEU A 12 23.91 21.22 -8.90
N LYS A 13 25.22 21.49 -8.97
CA LYS A 13 26.15 20.64 -9.73
C LYS A 13 26.21 19.23 -9.15
N GLN A 14 26.30 19.09 -7.83
CA GLN A 14 26.32 17.78 -7.16
C GLN A 14 25.00 17.01 -7.32
N LEU A 15 23.87 17.71 -7.26
CA LEU A 15 22.56 17.12 -7.51
C LEU A 15 22.40 16.63 -8.96
N ARG A 16 22.94 17.35 -9.94
CA ARG A 16 23.00 16.89 -11.34
C ARG A 16 23.88 15.67 -11.51
N THR A 17 25.01 15.58 -10.81
CA THR A 17 25.83 14.37 -10.77
C THR A 17 25.05 13.19 -10.18
N SER A 18 24.32 13.41 -9.08
CA SER A 18 23.47 12.39 -8.46
C SER A 18 22.37 11.91 -9.42
N TRP A 19 21.80 12.83 -10.22
CA TRP A 19 20.86 12.48 -11.28
C TRP A 19 21.49 11.58 -12.36
N LEU A 20 22.70 11.89 -12.82
CA LEU A 20 23.43 11.08 -13.80
C LEU A 20 23.73 9.68 -13.27
N VAL A 21 24.15 9.58 -12.00
CA VAL A 21 24.39 8.29 -11.34
C VAL A 21 23.10 7.48 -11.29
N TYR A 22 21.98 8.09 -10.89
CA TYR A 22 20.69 7.41 -10.87
C TYR A 22 20.24 6.97 -12.27
N ALA A 23 20.43 7.81 -13.30
CA ALA A 23 20.13 7.46 -14.69
C ALA A 23 20.95 6.24 -15.16
N LEU A 24 22.23 6.16 -14.79
CA LEU A 24 23.07 4.99 -15.06
C LEU A 24 22.55 3.73 -14.34
N CYS A 25 22.17 3.84 -13.07
CA CYS A 25 21.56 2.74 -12.31
C CYS A 25 20.26 2.25 -12.98
N VAL A 26 19.43 3.17 -13.48
CA VAL A 26 18.21 2.84 -14.25
C VAL A 26 18.55 2.06 -15.51
N VAL A 27 19.55 2.49 -16.30
CA VAL A 27 19.97 1.76 -17.51
C VAL A 27 20.47 0.35 -17.19
N ILE A 28 21.24 0.19 -16.10
CA ILE A 28 21.70 -1.11 -15.64
C ILE A 28 20.52 -1.99 -15.21
N PHE A 29 19.58 -1.45 -14.42
CA PHE A 29 18.38 -2.15 -13.98
C PHE A 29 17.54 -2.65 -15.16
N LEU A 30 17.28 -1.77 -16.15
CA LEU A 30 16.55 -2.11 -17.36
C LEU A 30 17.25 -3.18 -18.20
N SER A 31 18.58 -3.08 -18.32
CA SER A 31 19.38 -4.04 -19.07
C SER A 31 19.35 -5.42 -18.40
N LEU A 32 19.54 -5.49 -17.09
CA LEU A 32 19.46 -6.74 -16.31
C LEU A 32 18.05 -7.35 -16.41
N GLY A 33 17.00 -6.55 -16.24
CA GLY A 33 15.62 -7.00 -16.39
C GLY A 33 15.35 -7.56 -17.78
N PHE A 34 15.79 -6.88 -18.84
CA PHE A 34 15.67 -7.36 -20.21
C PHE A 34 16.37 -8.71 -20.42
N PHE A 35 17.63 -8.86 -19.98
CA PHE A 35 18.36 -10.12 -20.14
C PHE A 35 17.71 -11.28 -19.37
N VAL A 36 17.28 -11.05 -18.13
CA VAL A 36 16.60 -12.07 -17.32
C VAL A 36 15.28 -12.48 -17.99
N LEU A 37 14.44 -11.52 -18.40
CA LEU A 37 13.15 -11.83 -19.03
C LEU A 37 13.32 -12.48 -20.41
N SER A 38 14.33 -12.07 -21.17
CA SER A 38 14.63 -12.65 -22.48
C SER A 38 15.06 -14.11 -22.35
N TYR A 39 15.86 -14.42 -21.32
CA TYR A 39 16.35 -15.77 -21.07
C TYR A 39 15.28 -16.72 -20.49
N TYR A 40 14.49 -16.26 -19.51
CA TYR A 40 13.55 -17.12 -18.77
C TYR A 40 12.11 -17.09 -19.30
N TRP A 41 11.77 -16.17 -20.20
CA TRP A 41 10.41 -16.03 -20.71
C TRP A 41 10.36 -16.02 -22.23
N GLN A 42 10.43 -14.85 -22.87
CA GLN A 42 10.49 -14.69 -24.31
C GLN A 42 11.13 -13.33 -24.66
N PRO A 43 12.01 -13.26 -25.68
CA PRO A 43 12.65 -12.00 -26.09
C PRO A 43 11.65 -10.90 -26.49
N GLY A 44 10.53 -11.26 -27.13
CA GLY A 44 9.50 -10.29 -27.51
C GLY A 44 8.82 -9.63 -26.30
N TYR A 45 8.49 -10.41 -25.28
CA TYR A 45 7.94 -9.90 -24.02
C TYR A 45 8.97 -9.08 -23.24
N ALA A 46 10.24 -9.49 -23.25
CA ALA A 46 11.33 -8.72 -22.67
C ALA A 46 11.50 -7.34 -23.33
N GLY A 47 11.38 -7.28 -24.67
CA GLY A 47 11.40 -6.01 -25.41
C GLY A 47 10.24 -5.08 -25.06
N LEU A 48 9.03 -5.63 -24.90
CA LEU A 48 7.86 -4.85 -24.50
C LEU A 48 7.94 -4.38 -23.04
N TRP A 49 8.44 -5.25 -22.15
CA TRP A 49 8.75 -4.90 -20.76
C TRP A 49 9.74 -3.73 -20.70
N LEU A 50 10.81 -3.81 -21.50
CA LEU A 50 11.83 -2.78 -21.58
C LEU A 50 11.23 -1.45 -22.07
N ALA A 51 10.42 -1.48 -23.13
CA ALA A 51 9.80 -0.28 -23.68
C ALA A 51 8.88 0.43 -22.68
N LEU A 52 7.99 -0.32 -22.02
CA LEU A 52 7.07 0.22 -21.02
C LEU A 52 7.81 0.73 -19.77
N SER A 53 8.76 -0.04 -19.25
CA SER A 53 9.56 0.36 -18.09
C SER A 53 10.39 1.60 -18.40
N SER A 54 10.98 1.68 -19.60
CA SER A 54 11.77 2.84 -20.04
C SER A 54 10.92 4.10 -20.14
N ALA A 55 9.68 4.02 -20.63
CA ALA A 55 8.80 5.18 -20.74
C ALA A 55 8.50 5.79 -19.36
N VAL A 56 8.22 4.94 -18.36
CA VAL A 56 7.93 5.38 -16.99
C VAL A 56 9.20 5.89 -16.31
N LEU A 57 10.32 5.18 -16.40
CA LEU A 57 11.57 5.63 -15.78
C LEU A 57 12.13 6.89 -16.44
N ALA A 58 11.89 7.11 -17.74
CA ALA A 58 12.20 8.39 -18.38
C ALA A 58 11.34 9.54 -17.81
N TYR A 59 10.06 9.29 -17.54
CA TYR A 59 9.20 10.25 -16.85
C TYR A 59 9.68 10.53 -15.42
N GLU A 60 10.05 9.50 -14.64
CA GLU A 60 10.59 9.68 -13.29
C GLU A 60 11.91 10.45 -13.29
N LEU A 61 12.82 10.14 -14.22
CA LEU A 61 14.07 10.89 -14.42
C LEU A 61 13.79 12.35 -14.78
N TRP A 62 12.79 12.62 -15.60
CA TRP A 62 12.36 13.98 -15.92
C TRP A 62 11.80 14.70 -14.69
N VAL A 63 10.93 14.05 -13.90
CA VAL A 63 10.41 14.59 -12.64
C VAL A 63 11.55 14.91 -11.68
N PHE A 64 12.50 13.99 -11.51
CA PHE A 64 13.65 14.19 -10.64
C PHE A 64 14.51 15.39 -11.12
N TRP A 65 14.83 15.46 -12.42
CA TRP A 65 15.59 16.57 -13.00
C TRP A 65 14.90 17.92 -12.81
N LYS A 66 13.59 17.97 -13.07
CA LYS A 66 12.79 19.20 -12.97
C LYS A 66 12.77 19.75 -11.54
N ASN A 67 12.82 18.87 -10.55
CA ASN A 67 12.65 19.24 -9.13
C ASN A 67 13.97 19.25 -8.34
N LEU A 68 15.15 19.18 -8.96
CA LEU A 68 16.44 19.22 -8.24
C LEU A 68 16.58 20.45 -7.33
N LYS A 69 16.00 21.59 -7.73
CA LYS A 69 16.01 22.83 -6.93
C LYS A 69 15.18 22.75 -5.65
N GLU A 70 14.30 21.76 -5.55
CA GLU A 70 13.45 21.54 -4.38
C GLU A 70 14.14 20.69 -3.31
N ASN A 71 15.44 20.36 -3.46
CA ASN A 71 16.16 19.58 -2.46
C ASN A 71 16.59 20.44 -1.24
N PHE A 72 15.63 21.02 -0.53
CA PHE A 72 15.85 21.78 0.69
C PHE A 72 14.97 21.26 1.83
N ARG A 73 15.41 21.49 3.07
CA ARG A 73 14.61 21.17 4.27
C ARG A 73 13.49 22.19 4.42
N LEU A 74 12.31 21.73 4.81
CA LEU A 74 11.15 22.62 5.05
C LEU A 74 11.41 23.68 6.13
N SER A 75 12.35 23.44 7.05
CA SER A 75 12.66 24.35 8.16
C SER A 75 13.57 25.52 7.78
N ASP A 76 14.50 25.34 6.85
CA ASP A 76 15.62 26.28 6.61
C ASP A 76 15.71 26.74 5.15
N GLN A 77 14.98 26.09 4.22
CA GLN A 77 14.90 26.43 2.79
C GLN A 77 16.24 26.54 2.02
N ALA A 78 17.37 26.27 2.66
CA ALA A 78 18.68 26.19 2.03
C ALA A 78 18.80 24.92 1.17
N LEU A 79 19.31 25.07 -0.05
CA LEU A 79 19.50 23.97 -0.98
C LEU A 79 20.60 23.03 -0.47
N LEU A 80 20.27 21.75 -0.34
CA LEU A 80 21.19 20.71 0.10
C LEU A 80 21.92 20.11 -1.11
N PRO A 81 23.25 20.01 -1.05
CA PRO A 81 24.04 19.42 -2.14
C PRO A 81 23.85 17.90 -2.26
N GLU A 82 23.53 17.23 -1.15
CA GLU A 82 23.34 15.79 -1.06
C GLU A 82 21.85 15.43 -1.01
N LEU A 83 21.49 14.32 -1.67
CA LEU A 83 20.12 13.80 -1.67
C LEU A 83 19.70 13.31 -0.28
N GLY A 84 20.63 12.72 0.48
CA GLY A 84 20.34 12.02 1.74
C GLY A 84 19.69 10.65 1.52
N ALA A 85 19.75 9.80 2.56
CA ALA A 85 19.36 8.41 2.46
C ALA A 85 17.88 8.19 2.13
N GLY A 86 16.98 9.07 2.60
CA GLY A 86 15.55 9.02 2.28
C GLY A 86 15.29 9.17 0.77
N ASN A 87 15.82 10.22 0.15
CA ASN A 87 15.60 10.45 -1.29
C ASN A 87 16.24 9.38 -2.17
N VAL A 88 17.41 8.83 -1.78
CA VAL A 88 18.01 7.70 -2.50
C VAL A 88 17.10 6.47 -2.43
N ALA A 89 16.50 6.21 -1.27
CA ALA A 89 15.53 5.13 -1.11
C ALA A 89 14.25 5.39 -1.94
N SER A 90 13.69 6.61 -1.95
CA SER A 90 12.56 6.98 -2.81
C SER A 90 12.87 6.76 -4.30
N LEU A 91 14.08 7.10 -4.76
CA LEU A 91 14.51 6.84 -6.14
C LEU A 91 14.66 5.35 -6.45
N ALA A 92 15.25 4.57 -5.54
CA ALA A 92 15.33 3.11 -5.70
C ALA A 92 13.92 2.47 -5.79
N ARG A 93 12.97 2.97 -5.01
CA ARG A 93 11.55 2.60 -5.06
C ARG A 93 10.92 2.96 -6.40
N GLY A 94 11.18 4.16 -6.94
CA GLY A 94 10.77 4.56 -8.29
C GLY A 94 11.24 3.57 -9.36
N ALA A 95 12.52 3.18 -9.32
CA ALA A 95 13.07 2.19 -10.26
C ALA A 95 12.29 0.86 -10.25
N LEU A 96 11.93 0.35 -9.06
CA LEU A 96 11.13 -0.88 -8.92
C LEU A 96 9.71 -0.71 -9.45
N ILE A 97 9.09 0.45 -9.22
CA ILE A 97 7.77 0.80 -9.76
C ILE A 97 7.83 0.86 -11.29
N GLY A 98 8.84 1.52 -11.87
CA GLY A 98 9.03 1.52 -13.32
C GLY A 98 9.19 0.10 -13.90
N GLY A 99 9.92 -0.79 -13.22
CA GLY A 99 9.99 -2.20 -13.60
C GLY A 99 8.65 -2.95 -13.50
N LEU A 100 7.80 -2.58 -12.53
CA LEU A 100 6.44 -3.11 -12.40
C LEU A 100 5.56 -2.72 -13.59
N PHE A 101 5.69 -1.46 -14.07
CA PHE A 101 4.96 -0.99 -15.25
C PHE A 101 5.28 -1.79 -16.52
N GLY A 102 6.48 -2.36 -16.62
CA GLY A 102 6.86 -3.26 -17.70
C GLY A 102 5.92 -4.45 -17.90
N PHE A 103 5.21 -4.88 -16.85
CA PHE A 103 4.33 -6.04 -16.89
C PHE A 103 2.88 -5.74 -17.31
N LEU A 104 2.47 -4.47 -17.44
CA LEU A 104 1.05 -4.10 -17.51
C LEU A 104 0.26 -4.73 -18.67
N ILE A 105 0.90 -4.85 -19.83
CA ILE A 105 0.27 -5.39 -21.05
C ILE A 105 0.77 -6.79 -21.40
N LEU A 106 1.62 -7.37 -20.55
CA LEU A 106 2.16 -8.71 -20.73
C LEU A 106 1.21 -9.75 -20.10
N PRO A 107 1.18 -10.99 -20.63
CA PRO A 107 0.53 -12.09 -19.93
C PRO A 107 1.21 -12.35 -18.58
N PRO A 108 0.57 -13.05 -17.63
CA PRO A 108 1.25 -13.48 -16.40
C PRO A 108 2.53 -14.26 -16.73
N PRO A 109 3.69 -13.92 -16.13
CA PRO A 109 4.92 -14.66 -16.39
C PRO A 109 4.82 -16.11 -15.86
N PRO A 110 5.46 -17.09 -16.52
CA PRO A 110 5.36 -18.50 -16.13
C PRO A 110 6.27 -18.84 -14.93
N GLY A 111 5.93 -19.92 -14.24
CA GLY A 111 6.81 -20.54 -13.23
C GLY A 111 7.24 -19.60 -12.11
N TRP A 112 8.52 -19.60 -11.78
CA TRP A 112 9.07 -18.73 -10.72
C TRP A 112 9.00 -17.25 -11.09
N LEU A 113 8.96 -16.90 -12.38
CA LEU A 113 8.91 -15.51 -12.84
C LEU A 113 7.55 -14.85 -12.53
N ALA A 114 6.50 -15.64 -12.29
CA ALA A 114 5.20 -15.15 -11.83
C ALA A 114 5.30 -14.33 -10.53
N TRP A 115 6.36 -14.55 -9.74
CA TRP A 115 6.63 -13.80 -8.52
C TRP A 115 7.21 -12.42 -8.77
N ALA A 116 7.78 -12.15 -9.94
CA ALA A 116 8.53 -10.91 -10.20
C ALA A 116 7.68 -9.63 -9.98
N PRO A 117 6.45 -9.50 -10.50
CA PRO A 117 5.63 -8.30 -10.24
C PRO A 117 5.32 -8.12 -8.75
N GLY A 118 4.97 -9.21 -8.06
CA GLY A 118 4.73 -9.20 -6.62
C GLY A 118 5.97 -8.80 -5.83
N VAL A 119 7.13 -9.38 -6.12
CA VAL A 119 8.40 -9.07 -5.44
C VAL A 119 8.82 -7.62 -5.67
N LEU A 120 8.74 -7.11 -6.90
CA LEU A 120 9.05 -5.71 -7.21
C LEU A 120 8.17 -4.75 -6.38
N TYR A 121 6.86 -4.98 -6.37
CA TYR A 121 5.94 -4.16 -5.60
C TYR A 121 6.16 -4.31 -4.08
N THR A 122 6.46 -5.52 -3.61
CA THR A 122 6.77 -5.78 -2.20
C THR A 122 7.95 -4.96 -1.73
N ILE A 123 9.06 -5.02 -2.47
CA ILE A 123 10.27 -4.29 -2.12
C ILE A 123 10.00 -2.78 -2.20
N ALA A 124 9.25 -2.31 -3.20
CA ALA A 124 8.85 -0.91 -3.32
C ALA A 124 8.06 -0.43 -2.09
N VAL A 125 7.06 -1.19 -1.63
CA VAL A 125 6.26 -0.86 -0.43
C VAL A 125 7.12 -0.90 0.83
N LEU A 126 8.04 -1.85 0.98
CA LEU A 126 8.94 -1.90 2.12
C LEU A 126 9.89 -0.69 2.15
N ILE A 127 10.39 -0.27 0.97
CA ILE A 127 11.23 0.91 0.87
C ILE A 127 10.48 2.19 1.27
N ASP A 128 9.19 2.33 0.94
CA ASP A 128 8.35 3.48 1.37
C ASP A 128 8.27 3.62 2.90
N PHE A 129 8.30 2.50 3.63
CA PHE A 129 8.38 2.57 5.09
C PHE A 129 9.76 3.02 5.57
N VAL A 130 10.82 2.60 4.86
CA VAL A 130 12.22 2.85 5.22
C VAL A 130 12.66 4.26 4.83
N ASP A 131 12.26 4.79 3.66
CA ASP A 131 12.68 6.09 3.16
C ASP A 131 12.26 7.23 4.11
N GLY A 132 11.01 7.23 4.54
CA GLY A 132 10.47 8.18 5.50
C GLY A 132 11.10 8.02 6.88
N TYR A 133 11.42 6.79 7.29
CA TYR A 133 12.13 6.54 8.54
C TYR A 133 13.55 7.11 8.50
N LEU A 134 14.31 6.84 7.44
CA LEU A 134 15.66 7.34 7.24
C LEU A 134 15.69 8.87 7.14
N ALA A 135 14.74 9.48 6.43
CA ALA A 135 14.63 10.94 6.33
C ALA A 135 14.40 11.59 7.70
N ARG A 136 13.55 11.00 8.56
CA ARG A 136 13.31 11.50 9.92
C ARG A 136 14.50 11.27 10.85
N LEU A 137 15.13 10.10 10.78
CA LEU A 137 16.28 9.74 11.60
C LEU A 137 17.48 10.64 11.32
N THR A 138 17.71 10.97 10.05
CA THR A 138 18.82 11.83 9.59
C THR A 138 18.49 13.32 9.61
N ASN A 139 17.29 13.72 10.06
CA ASN A 139 16.79 15.08 9.97
C ASN A 139 16.92 15.69 8.56
N HIS A 140 16.64 14.88 7.54
CA HIS A 140 16.83 15.19 6.12
C HIS A 140 15.54 15.03 5.33
N VAL A 141 14.42 15.48 5.92
CA VAL A 141 13.12 15.58 5.23
C VAL A 141 13.18 16.78 4.29
N THR A 142 13.10 16.53 2.97
CA THR A 142 13.21 17.58 1.95
C THR A 142 11.94 17.71 1.10
N ARG A 143 11.73 18.89 0.52
CA ARG A 143 10.60 19.14 -0.39
C ARG A 143 10.67 18.26 -1.65
N LEU A 144 11.87 18.02 -2.17
CA LEU A 144 12.11 17.06 -3.25
C LEU A 144 11.59 15.66 -2.88
N GLY A 145 11.88 15.17 -1.66
CA GLY A 145 11.39 13.88 -1.19
C GLY A 145 9.87 13.80 -1.21
N GLU A 146 9.19 14.81 -0.65
CA GLU A 146 7.71 14.87 -0.69
C GLU A 146 7.15 14.83 -2.12
N ILE A 147 7.83 15.48 -3.07
CA ILE A 147 7.44 15.49 -4.47
C ILE A 147 7.61 14.09 -5.08
N LEU A 148 8.79 13.48 -4.91
CA LEU A 148 9.08 12.14 -5.44
C LEU A 148 8.11 11.10 -4.88
N ASP A 149 7.91 11.08 -3.57
CA ASP A 149 6.99 10.15 -2.90
C ASP A 149 5.57 10.31 -3.45
N MET A 150 5.11 11.56 -3.60
CA MET A 150 3.78 11.85 -4.13
C MET A 150 3.57 11.35 -5.57
N TYR A 151 4.59 11.42 -6.42
CA TYR A 151 4.51 10.91 -7.80
C TYR A 151 4.59 9.38 -7.84
N PHE A 152 5.54 8.80 -7.12
CA PHE A 152 5.83 7.36 -7.15
C PHE A 152 4.71 6.55 -6.48
N ASP A 153 4.14 7.02 -5.36
CA ASP A 153 2.99 6.37 -4.70
C ASP A 153 1.81 6.18 -5.64
N GLY A 154 1.44 7.26 -6.36
CA GLY A 154 0.33 7.25 -7.31
C GLY A 154 0.56 6.27 -8.44
N LEU A 155 1.77 6.29 -9.03
CA LEU A 155 2.16 5.41 -10.13
C LEU A 155 2.21 3.94 -9.67
N GLY A 156 2.85 3.66 -8.54
CA GLY A 156 2.98 2.31 -7.99
C GLY A 156 1.62 1.69 -7.67
N MET A 157 0.74 2.44 -7.01
CA MET A 157 -0.62 1.97 -6.72
C MET A 157 -1.43 1.72 -8.01
N LEU A 158 -1.33 2.60 -9.01
CA LEU A 158 -2.01 2.44 -10.29
C LEU A 158 -1.52 1.18 -11.03
N ALA A 159 -0.21 1.00 -11.18
CA ALA A 159 0.35 -0.17 -11.85
C ALA A 159 -0.03 -1.47 -11.15
N ALA A 160 0.08 -1.50 -9.82
CA ALA A 160 -0.23 -2.69 -9.04
C ALA A 160 -1.72 -3.07 -9.14
N VAL A 161 -2.63 -2.08 -9.09
CA VAL A 161 -4.07 -2.31 -9.28
C VAL A 161 -4.39 -2.81 -10.70
N ILE A 162 -3.78 -2.21 -11.72
CA ILE A 162 -3.96 -2.67 -13.11
C ILE A 162 -3.52 -4.13 -13.22
N LEU A 163 -2.36 -4.49 -12.67
CA LEU A 163 -1.83 -5.85 -12.73
C LEU A 163 -2.73 -6.88 -12.03
N ILE A 164 -3.22 -6.61 -10.81
CA ILE A 164 -4.11 -7.56 -10.12
C ILE A 164 -5.43 -7.76 -10.88
N VAL A 165 -5.95 -6.72 -11.55
CA VAL A 165 -7.15 -6.86 -12.40
C VAL A 165 -6.81 -7.65 -13.67
N ARG A 166 -5.67 -7.38 -14.30
CA ARG A 166 -5.20 -8.09 -15.50
C ARG A 166 -4.90 -9.56 -15.25
N TYR A 167 -4.44 -9.89 -14.04
CA TYR A 167 -4.17 -11.26 -13.59
C TYR A 167 -5.40 -11.93 -12.96
N ASP A 168 -6.59 -11.33 -13.14
CA ASP A 168 -7.88 -11.83 -12.67
C ASP A 168 -7.98 -11.98 -11.14
N GLN A 169 -7.11 -11.32 -10.38
CA GLN A 169 -7.15 -11.35 -8.90
C GLN A 169 -8.12 -10.33 -8.31
N ALA A 170 -8.58 -9.37 -9.10
CA ALA A 170 -9.60 -8.42 -8.70
C ALA A 170 -10.56 -8.10 -9.86
N PRO A 171 -11.84 -7.82 -9.59
CA PRO A 171 -12.81 -7.45 -10.62
C PRO A 171 -12.49 -6.11 -11.27
N ALA A 172 -12.99 -5.87 -12.48
CA ALA A 172 -12.65 -4.69 -13.29
C ALA A 172 -12.92 -3.33 -12.60
N TRP A 173 -13.97 -3.22 -11.77
CA TRP A 173 -14.27 -1.98 -11.04
C TRP A 173 -13.15 -1.59 -10.06
N TYR A 174 -12.28 -2.53 -9.67
CA TYR A 174 -11.15 -2.28 -8.78
C TYR A 174 -10.14 -1.28 -9.36
N LEU A 175 -10.14 -1.08 -10.68
CA LEU A 175 -9.37 -0.02 -11.34
C LEU A 175 -9.66 1.38 -10.78
N LEU A 176 -10.87 1.62 -10.25
CA LEU A 176 -11.22 2.88 -9.59
C LEU A 176 -10.34 3.18 -8.38
N ILE A 177 -9.83 2.16 -7.68
CA ILE A 177 -8.90 2.32 -6.56
C ILE A 177 -7.58 2.93 -7.04
N GLY A 178 -6.99 2.34 -8.09
CA GLY A 178 -5.72 2.81 -8.66
C GLY A 178 -5.85 4.19 -9.30
N LEU A 179 -7.00 4.46 -9.92
CA LEU A 179 -7.32 5.77 -10.51
C LEU A 179 -7.75 6.82 -9.50
N GLY A 180 -8.04 6.44 -8.25
CA GLY A 180 -8.65 7.31 -7.24
C GLY A 180 -7.93 8.66 -7.12
N ARG A 181 -6.61 8.65 -6.90
CA ARG A 181 -5.80 9.88 -6.78
C ARG A 181 -5.95 10.80 -7.99
N TYR A 182 -5.90 10.25 -9.20
CA TYR A 182 -5.98 11.02 -10.43
C TYR A 182 -7.37 11.61 -10.64
N ILE A 183 -8.42 10.84 -10.33
CA ILE A 183 -9.80 11.30 -10.34
C ILE A 183 -9.99 12.44 -9.34
N PHE A 184 -9.46 12.31 -8.12
CA PHE A 184 -9.54 13.36 -7.10
C PHE A 184 -8.87 14.65 -7.55
N LEU A 185 -7.64 14.57 -8.06
CA LEU A 185 -6.93 15.75 -8.58
C LEU A 185 -7.67 16.38 -9.77
N ALA A 186 -8.24 15.57 -10.66
CA ALA A 186 -9.04 16.05 -11.79
C ALA A 186 -10.32 16.78 -11.31
N VAL A 187 -11.01 16.23 -10.31
CA VAL A 187 -12.18 16.86 -9.69
C VAL A 187 -11.81 18.20 -9.06
N LEU A 188 -10.73 18.27 -8.27
CA LEU A 188 -10.28 19.51 -7.65
C LEU A 188 -9.90 20.57 -8.69
N TRP A 189 -9.16 20.17 -9.73
CA TRP A 189 -8.78 21.05 -10.83
C TRP A 189 -10.01 21.62 -11.55
N LEU A 190 -11.00 20.78 -11.85
CA LEU A 190 -12.24 21.22 -12.48
C LEU A 190 -13.02 22.18 -11.56
N TRP A 191 -13.07 21.90 -10.25
CA TRP A 191 -13.75 22.75 -9.27
C TRP A 191 -13.12 24.14 -9.19
N GLN A 192 -11.79 24.23 -9.19
CA GLN A 192 -11.06 25.49 -9.25
C GLN A 192 -11.30 26.25 -10.55
N ARG A 193 -11.36 25.54 -11.70
CA ARG A 193 -11.68 26.14 -13.00
C ARG A 193 -13.09 26.73 -13.06
N LEU A 194 -14.02 26.18 -12.28
CA LEU A 194 -15.37 26.71 -12.11
C LEU A 194 -15.45 27.89 -11.13
N GLY A 195 -14.31 28.42 -10.67
CA GLY A 195 -14.24 29.55 -9.73
C GLY A 195 -14.64 29.20 -8.30
N LYS A 196 -14.74 27.91 -7.96
CA LYS A 196 -15.10 27.45 -6.62
C LYS A 196 -13.85 27.23 -5.77
N THR A 197 -13.98 27.48 -4.48
CA THR A 197 -12.92 27.26 -3.50
C THR A 197 -12.75 25.77 -3.21
N VAL A 198 -11.50 25.31 -3.12
CA VAL A 198 -11.15 23.98 -2.63
C VAL A 198 -10.65 24.12 -1.21
N HIS A 199 -11.17 23.30 -0.31
CA HIS A 199 -10.83 23.30 1.10
C HIS A 199 -9.74 22.27 1.40
N GLU A 200 -8.83 22.63 2.30
CA GLU A 200 -7.84 21.68 2.81
C GLU A 200 -8.50 20.59 3.66
N LEU A 201 -8.05 19.36 3.47
CA LEU A 201 -8.57 18.22 4.21
C LEU A 201 -8.00 18.20 5.64
N PRO A 202 -8.84 18.04 6.68
CA PRO A 202 -8.35 17.94 8.05
C PRO A 202 -7.46 16.71 8.21
N PRO A 203 -6.41 16.74 9.04
CA PRO A 203 -5.53 15.58 9.24
C PRO A 203 -6.32 14.38 9.81
N SER A 204 -6.08 13.18 9.27
CA SER A 204 -6.80 11.97 9.67
C SER A 204 -5.90 10.73 9.63
N ASN A 205 -5.68 10.13 10.81
CA ASN A 205 -4.91 8.89 10.95
C ASN A 205 -5.63 7.69 10.32
N ARG A 206 -6.97 7.73 10.19
CA ARG A 206 -7.75 6.63 9.61
C ARG A 206 -7.49 6.49 8.11
N ARG A 207 -7.34 7.60 7.39
CA ARG A 207 -7.01 7.59 5.96
C ARG A 207 -5.68 6.91 5.70
N ARG A 208 -4.69 7.23 6.53
CA ARG A 208 -3.36 6.62 6.45
C ARG A 208 -3.41 5.13 6.74
N GLY A 209 -4.09 4.72 7.81
CA GLY A 209 -4.26 3.30 8.14
C GLY A 209 -4.96 2.54 7.01
N LEU A 210 -6.05 3.09 6.46
CA LEU A 210 -6.79 2.48 5.36
C LEU A 210 -5.96 2.40 4.07
N ALA A 211 -5.18 3.43 3.74
CA ALA A 211 -4.26 3.40 2.61
C ALA A 211 -3.16 2.35 2.78
N GLY A 212 -2.57 2.23 3.98
CA GLY A 212 -1.58 1.19 4.28
C GLY A 212 -2.16 -0.23 4.18
N LEU A 213 -3.38 -0.44 4.69
CA LEU A 213 -4.10 -1.71 4.53
C LEU A 213 -4.38 -2.02 3.05
N GLN A 214 -4.76 -1.00 2.28
CA GLN A 214 -5.01 -1.13 0.84
C GLN A 214 -3.74 -1.51 0.06
N MET A 215 -2.61 -0.86 0.34
CA MET A 215 -1.31 -1.23 -0.23
C MET A 215 -0.93 -2.66 0.15
N GLY A 216 -1.11 -3.03 1.42
CA GLY A 216 -0.87 -4.39 1.90
C GLY A 216 -1.73 -5.43 1.18
N PHE A 217 -3.01 -5.15 0.96
CA PHE A 217 -3.89 -6.02 0.17
C PHE A 217 -3.38 -6.19 -1.26
N VAL A 218 -3.08 -5.10 -1.96
CA VAL A 218 -2.60 -5.16 -3.36
C VAL A 218 -1.27 -5.92 -3.46
N PHE A 219 -0.37 -5.72 -2.49
CA PHE A 219 0.87 -6.49 -2.36
C PHE A 219 0.59 -7.99 -2.33
N VAL A 220 -0.30 -8.44 -1.43
CA VAL A 220 -0.62 -9.86 -1.28
C VAL A 220 -1.28 -10.43 -2.54
N MET A 221 -2.13 -9.65 -3.21
CA MET A 221 -2.82 -10.07 -4.44
C MET A 221 -1.90 -10.15 -5.67
N LEU A 222 -0.76 -9.47 -5.68
CA LEU A 222 0.24 -9.62 -6.74
C LEU A 222 1.11 -10.86 -6.57
N LEU A 223 1.17 -11.43 -5.37
CA LEU A 223 1.86 -12.71 -5.17
C LEU A 223 1.00 -13.84 -5.76
N PRO A 224 1.60 -14.82 -6.47
CA PRO A 224 0.89 -15.97 -7.04
C PRO A 224 0.51 -17.00 -5.95
N LEU A 225 0.00 -16.53 -4.82
CA LEU A 225 -0.38 -17.31 -3.65
C LEU A 225 -1.87 -17.64 -3.63
N PHE A 226 -2.72 -16.74 -4.13
CA PHE A 226 -4.18 -16.81 -4.03
C PHE A 226 -4.83 -16.81 -5.41
N SER A 227 -6.09 -17.26 -5.47
CA SER A 227 -6.85 -17.31 -6.73
C SER A 227 -8.34 -17.01 -6.49
N PRO A 228 -9.05 -16.55 -7.54
CA PRO A 228 -10.51 -16.43 -7.50
C PRO A 228 -11.20 -17.75 -7.12
N PRO A 229 -12.40 -17.70 -6.50
CA PRO A 229 -13.20 -16.50 -6.20
C PRO A 229 -12.82 -15.76 -4.90
N GLY A 230 -11.98 -16.34 -4.03
CA GLY A 230 -11.65 -15.74 -2.72
C GLY A 230 -11.02 -14.35 -2.81
N THR A 231 -10.17 -14.13 -3.82
CA THR A 231 -9.51 -12.83 -4.05
C THR A 231 -10.49 -11.74 -4.48
N HIS A 232 -11.53 -12.07 -5.26
CA HIS A 232 -12.60 -11.12 -5.64
C HIS A 232 -13.44 -10.70 -4.44
N VAL A 233 -13.74 -11.65 -3.54
CA VAL A 233 -14.44 -11.35 -2.27
C VAL A 233 -13.59 -10.44 -1.40
N ALA A 234 -12.28 -10.72 -1.30
CA ALA A 234 -11.38 -9.87 -0.54
C ALA A 234 -11.25 -8.47 -1.15
N ALA A 235 -11.21 -8.36 -2.49
CA ALA A 235 -11.23 -7.08 -3.19
C ALA A 235 -12.47 -6.25 -2.84
N LEU A 236 -13.66 -6.86 -2.76
CA LEU A 236 -14.85 -6.13 -2.30
C LEU A 236 -14.67 -5.59 -0.87
N GLY A 237 -14.15 -6.43 0.05
CA GLY A 237 -13.97 -6.07 1.45
C GLY A 237 -12.96 -4.93 1.68
N PHE A 238 -11.86 -4.88 0.93
CA PHE A 238 -10.86 -3.80 1.06
C PHE A 238 -11.21 -2.57 0.20
N GLY A 239 -11.67 -2.79 -1.03
CA GLY A 239 -11.92 -1.74 -2.01
C GLY A 239 -13.12 -0.85 -1.67
N ILE A 240 -14.23 -1.42 -1.18
CA ILE A 240 -15.44 -0.63 -0.88
C ILE A 240 -15.16 0.39 0.24
N PRO A 241 -14.62 0.01 1.41
CA PRO A 241 -14.28 0.99 2.46
C PRO A 241 -13.28 2.05 1.97
N PHE A 242 -12.31 1.67 1.15
CA PHE A 242 -11.34 2.60 0.56
C PHE A 242 -12.03 3.62 -0.36
N LEU A 243 -12.88 3.19 -1.30
CA LEU A 243 -13.64 4.09 -2.17
C LEU A 243 -14.58 5.00 -1.38
N VAL A 244 -15.30 4.46 -0.39
CA VAL A 244 -16.19 5.26 0.45
C VAL A 244 -15.41 6.35 1.20
N SER A 245 -14.25 6.02 1.77
CA SER A 245 -13.38 7.02 2.40
C SER A 245 -12.94 8.09 1.40
N PHE A 246 -12.58 7.67 0.19
CA PHE A 246 -12.06 8.56 -0.84
C PHE A 246 -13.13 9.52 -1.39
N ILE A 247 -14.36 9.01 -1.62
CA ILE A 247 -15.52 9.83 -1.99
C ILE A 247 -15.84 10.81 -0.86
N TYR A 248 -15.84 10.35 0.38
CA TYR A 248 -16.09 11.19 1.56
C TYR A 248 -15.07 12.34 1.65
N ASP A 249 -13.78 12.06 1.44
CA ASP A 249 -12.74 13.09 1.39
C ASP A 249 -12.94 14.04 0.19
N GLY A 250 -13.30 13.53 -0.98
CA GLY A 250 -13.66 14.32 -2.16
C GLY A 250 -14.75 15.35 -1.86
N LEU A 251 -15.83 14.91 -1.22
CA LEU A 251 -16.98 15.75 -0.86
C LEU A 251 -16.62 16.85 0.16
N ILE A 252 -15.70 16.58 1.10
CA ILE A 252 -15.19 17.60 2.02
C ILE A 252 -14.33 18.61 1.26
N ALA A 253 -13.41 18.15 0.42
CA ALA A 253 -12.47 19.01 -0.29
C ALA A 253 -13.18 20.02 -1.21
N ILE A 254 -14.30 19.64 -1.82
CA ILE A 254 -15.11 20.52 -2.66
C ILE A 254 -16.18 21.34 -1.89
N GLY A 255 -16.25 21.18 -0.56
CA GLY A 255 -17.13 21.96 0.31
C GLY A 255 -18.60 21.51 0.34
N ILE A 256 -18.94 20.33 -0.20
CA ILE A 256 -20.31 19.78 -0.12
C ILE A 256 -20.58 19.26 1.30
N LEU A 257 -19.60 18.59 1.90
CA LEU A 257 -19.68 18.16 3.29
C LEU A 257 -18.84 19.09 4.17
N PRO A 258 -19.33 19.47 5.36
CA PRO A 258 -18.53 20.25 6.28
C PRO A 258 -17.39 19.37 6.84
N ALA A 259 -16.25 20.00 7.14
CA ALA A 259 -15.06 19.28 7.61
C ALA A 259 -15.27 18.51 8.92
N ASP A 260 -16.30 18.88 9.69
CA ASP A 260 -16.71 18.25 10.94
C ASP A 260 -17.86 17.24 10.78
N ALA A 261 -18.32 16.93 9.56
CA ALA A 261 -19.45 16.03 9.31
C ALA A 261 -19.30 14.69 10.06
N GLY A 262 -18.08 14.14 10.08
CA GLY A 262 -17.76 12.89 10.75
C GLY A 262 -17.68 12.96 12.28
N ARG A 263 -17.80 14.16 12.87
CA ARG A 263 -17.85 14.43 14.32
C ARG A 263 -19.28 14.67 14.83
N ARG A 264 -20.30 14.71 13.96
CA ARG A 264 -21.69 15.01 14.35
C ARG A 264 -22.31 14.00 15.34
N PHE A 265 -21.79 12.77 15.41
CA PHE A 265 -22.27 11.74 16.36
C PHE A 265 -21.09 11.00 17.02
N PRO A 266 -20.29 11.66 17.88
CA PRO A 266 -19.05 11.08 18.40
C PRO A 266 -19.36 9.91 19.34
N ALA A 267 -20.34 10.05 20.24
CA ALA A 267 -20.69 9.03 21.23
C ALA A 267 -21.18 7.71 20.60
N MET A 268 -22.14 7.76 19.65
CA MET A 268 -22.63 6.56 18.96
C MET A 268 -21.52 5.91 18.13
N LYS A 269 -20.68 6.70 17.48
CA LYS A 269 -19.56 6.21 16.67
C LYS A 269 -18.50 5.55 17.54
N ASP A 270 -18.18 6.12 18.69
CA ASP A 270 -17.19 5.56 19.62
C ASP A 270 -17.69 4.25 20.25
N VAL A 271 -18.97 4.20 20.63
CA VAL A 271 -19.61 2.96 21.12
C VAL A 271 -19.64 1.90 20.02
N ALA A 272 -20.06 2.25 18.79
CA ALA A 272 -20.07 1.33 17.67
C ALA A 272 -18.67 0.80 17.34
N MET A 273 -17.65 1.67 17.30
CA MET A 273 -16.26 1.27 17.05
C MET A 273 -15.67 0.41 18.18
N ARG A 274 -16.20 0.51 19.40
CA ARG A 274 -15.79 -0.33 20.55
C ARG A 274 -16.48 -1.70 20.54
N ILE A 275 -17.78 -1.75 20.24
CA ILE A 275 -18.62 -2.94 20.36
C ILE A 275 -18.65 -3.78 19.09
N ALA A 276 -18.73 -3.16 17.90
CA ALA A 276 -18.85 -3.89 16.64
C ALA A 276 -17.72 -4.91 16.42
N PRO A 277 -16.44 -4.58 16.72
CA PRO A 277 -15.38 -5.58 16.60
C PRO A 277 -15.51 -6.73 17.59
N VAL A 278 -16.11 -6.52 18.77
CA VAL A 278 -16.36 -7.61 19.73
C VAL A 278 -17.35 -8.62 19.14
N ALA A 279 -18.46 -8.13 18.58
CA ALA A 279 -19.43 -9.00 17.91
C ALA A 279 -18.80 -9.77 16.73
N LEU A 280 -17.98 -9.09 15.93
CA LEU A 280 -17.24 -9.72 14.83
C LEU A 280 -16.27 -10.80 15.32
N ARG A 281 -15.53 -10.57 16.41
CA ARG A 281 -14.65 -11.59 17.00
C ARG A 281 -15.44 -12.81 17.48
N LEU A 282 -16.55 -12.60 18.18
CA LEU A 282 -17.40 -13.71 18.65
C LEU A 282 -17.93 -14.55 17.48
N ALA A 283 -18.39 -13.89 16.41
CA ALA A 283 -18.83 -14.57 15.20
C ALA A 283 -17.68 -15.35 14.53
N ALA A 284 -16.47 -14.75 14.42
CA ALA A 284 -15.30 -15.44 13.89
C ALA A 284 -14.92 -16.67 14.72
N VAL A 285 -14.92 -16.55 16.04
CA VAL A 285 -14.60 -17.66 16.95
C VAL A 285 -15.61 -18.78 16.81
N ALA A 286 -16.91 -18.47 16.75
CA ALA A 286 -17.96 -19.47 16.57
C ALA A 286 -17.81 -20.23 15.24
N LEU A 287 -17.57 -19.51 14.14
CA LEU A 287 -17.38 -20.11 12.82
C LEU A 287 -16.09 -20.93 12.75
N LEU A 288 -14.96 -20.42 13.29
CA LEU A 288 -13.71 -21.17 13.34
C LEU A 288 -13.84 -22.44 14.19
N ALA A 289 -14.50 -22.35 15.35
CA ALA A 289 -14.74 -23.51 16.22
C ALA A 289 -15.57 -24.57 15.48
N TRP A 290 -16.63 -24.14 14.79
CA TRP A 290 -17.46 -25.01 13.96
C TRP A 290 -16.63 -25.73 12.90
N HIS A 291 -15.78 -25.00 12.16
CA HIS A 291 -14.91 -25.59 11.14
C HIS A 291 -13.90 -26.58 11.70
N LEU A 292 -13.28 -26.28 12.85
CA LEU A 292 -12.32 -27.18 13.50
C LEU A 292 -12.99 -28.44 14.06
N LEU A 293 -14.18 -28.33 14.65
CA LEU A 293 -14.94 -29.48 15.14
C LEU A 293 -15.47 -30.37 14.00
N ALA A 294 -15.83 -29.76 12.87
CA ALA A 294 -16.25 -30.48 11.67
C ALA A 294 -15.07 -31.21 10.98
N ALA A 295 -13.82 -30.80 11.22
CA ALA A 295 -12.62 -31.47 10.74
C ALA A 295 -12.36 -32.76 11.54
N LYS A 296 -13.06 -33.85 11.18
CA LYS A 296 -12.95 -35.16 11.86
C LYS A 296 -11.57 -35.82 11.66
N PRO A 297 -10.98 -36.46 12.70
CA PRO A 297 -9.95 -37.46 12.50
C PRO A 297 -10.58 -38.67 11.81
N GLY A 298 -10.35 -38.82 10.50
CA GLY A 298 -10.94 -39.85 9.64
C GLY A 298 -11.84 -39.34 8.51
N GLY A 299 -11.99 -38.02 8.36
CA GLY A 299 -12.61 -37.37 7.18
C GLY A 299 -11.56 -36.88 6.17
N TYR A 300 -11.88 -35.83 5.40
CA TYR A 300 -10.87 -35.13 4.58
C TYR A 300 -9.72 -34.65 5.47
N VAL A 301 -8.52 -35.16 5.24
CA VAL A 301 -7.34 -34.81 6.04
C VAL A 301 -6.90 -33.41 5.63
N LEU A 302 -7.28 -32.41 6.43
CA LEU A 302 -6.65 -31.10 6.33
C LEU A 302 -5.16 -31.24 6.65
N PRO A 303 -4.28 -30.57 5.90
CA PRO A 303 -2.89 -30.46 6.30
C PRO A 303 -2.82 -29.94 7.74
N GLY A 304 -2.07 -30.64 8.61
CA GLY A 304 -2.07 -30.36 10.05
C GLY A 304 -1.72 -28.90 10.38
N TRP A 305 -0.89 -28.25 9.57
CA TRP A 305 -0.53 -26.85 9.73
C TRP A 305 -1.70 -25.88 9.45
N ILE A 306 -2.66 -26.24 8.57
CA ILE A 306 -3.88 -25.45 8.36
C ILE A 306 -4.80 -25.57 9.57
N PHE A 307 -5.00 -26.80 10.07
CA PHE A 307 -5.83 -27.05 11.25
C PHE A 307 -5.27 -26.34 12.49
N TRP A 308 -4.00 -26.57 12.82
CA TRP A 308 -3.37 -25.93 13.98
C TRP A 308 -3.24 -24.42 13.79
N GLY A 309 -3.00 -23.95 12.57
CA GLY A 309 -3.03 -22.53 12.24
C GLY A 309 -4.40 -21.90 12.52
N GLN A 310 -5.49 -22.54 12.12
CA GLN A 310 -6.85 -22.06 12.39
C GLN A 310 -7.17 -22.08 13.89
N ALA A 311 -6.68 -23.07 14.64
CA ALA A 311 -6.82 -23.12 16.10
C ALA A 311 -6.08 -21.97 16.80
N VAL A 312 -4.86 -21.64 16.34
CA VAL A 312 -4.11 -20.47 16.83
C VAL A 312 -4.84 -19.16 16.50
N VAL A 313 -5.35 -19.01 15.27
CA VAL A 313 -6.14 -17.83 14.88
C VAL A 313 -7.39 -17.70 15.74
N LEU A 314 -8.11 -18.79 15.99
CA LEU A 314 -9.26 -18.80 16.88
C LEU A 314 -8.90 -18.27 18.26
N LEU A 315 -7.82 -18.80 18.86
CA LEU A 315 -7.37 -18.39 20.19
C LEU A 315 -7.01 -16.90 20.23
N LEU A 316 -6.21 -16.43 19.27
CA LEU A 316 -5.79 -15.03 19.20
C LEU A 316 -6.96 -14.07 19.01
N ILE A 317 -7.92 -14.43 18.14
CA ILE A 317 -9.14 -13.64 17.93
C ILE A 317 -10.02 -13.66 19.19
N ALA A 318 -10.22 -14.80 19.83
CA ALA A 318 -10.99 -14.91 21.07
C ALA A 318 -10.42 -14.01 22.18
N LEU A 319 -9.09 -14.03 22.35
CA LEU A 319 -8.38 -13.21 23.32
C LEU A 319 -8.26 -11.73 22.92
N GLY A 320 -8.54 -11.40 21.65
CA GLY A 320 -8.21 -10.08 21.09
C GLY A 320 -6.72 -9.76 21.18
N ALA A 321 -5.86 -10.77 21.15
CA ALA A 321 -4.42 -10.63 21.18
C ALA A 321 -3.88 -10.63 19.74
N ALA A 322 -3.23 -9.55 19.33
CA ALA A 322 -2.72 -9.37 17.97
C ALA A 322 -3.78 -9.63 16.88
N GLY A 323 -5.04 -9.25 17.12
CA GLY A 323 -6.14 -9.76 16.32
C GLY A 323 -6.20 -9.26 14.87
N ARG A 324 -5.56 -8.13 14.49
CA ARG A 324 -5.42 -7.79 13.06
C ARG A 324 -4.46 -8.76 12.37
N LEU A 325 -3.34 -9.09 13.03
CA LEU A 325 -2.38 -10.06 12.51
C LEU A 325 -3.01 -11.46 12.46
N ALA A 326 -3.79 -11.84 13.47
CA ALA A 326 -4.55 -13.09 13.48
C ALA A 326 -5.57 -13.15 12.34
N ALA A 327 -6.27 -12.05 12.05
CA ALA A 327 -7.21 -11.96 10.93
C ALA A 327 -6.50 -12.06 9.57
N ILE A 328 -5.33 -11.43 9.40
CA ILE A 328 -4.48 -11.57 8.20
C ILE A 328 -4.03 -13.03 8.04
N LEU A 329 -3.52 -13.64 9.10
CA LEU A 329 -3.14 -15.05 9.10
C LEU A 329 -4.32 -15.96 8.77
N GLY A 330 -5.50 -15.69 9.35
CA GLY A 330 -6.74 -16.39 9.08
C GLY A 330 -7.14 -16.34 7.60
N MET A 331 -7.10 -15.16 6.98
CA MET A 331 -7.32 -15.03 5.54
C MET A 331 -6.30 -15.81 4.71
N GLY A 332 -5.02 -15.75 5.07
CA GLY A 332 -3.96 -16.51 4.42
C GLY A 332 -4.22 -18.02 4.48
N LEU A 333 -4.56 -18.54 5.67
CA LEU A 333 -4.90 -19.95 5.88
C LEU A 333 -6.15 -20.36 5.08
N LEU A 334 -7.17 -19.50 4.99
CA LEU A 334 -8.34 -19.75 4.14
C LEU A 334 -7.98 -19.79 2.65
N GLY A 335 -7.07 -18.94 2.21
CA GLY A 335 -6.57 -18.98 0.84
C GLY A 335 -5.78 -20.26 0.52
N PHE A 336 -5.00 -20.77 1.47
CA PHE A 336 -4.37 -22.09 1.32
C PHE A 336 -5.36 -23.24 1.41
N TYR A 337 -6.36 -23.14 2.28
CA TYR A 337 -7.46 -24.10 2.37
C TYR A 337 -8.18 -24.23 1.02
N GLN A 338 -8.42 -23.11 0.32
CA GLN A 338 -9.06 -23.09 -1.01
C GLN A 338 -8.34 -23.95 -2.06
N LYS A 339 -7.02 -24.16 -1.91
CA LYS A 339 -6.24 -25.02 -2.82
C LYS A 339 -6.50 -26.51 -2.60
N VAL A 340 -7.01 -26.89 -1.43
CA VAL A 340 -7.27 -28.28 -1.05
C VAL A 340 -8.76 -28.60 -1.13
N LEU A 341 -9.61 -27.67 -0.66
CA LEU A 341 -11.06 -27.84 -0.60
C LEU A 341 -11.76 -26.55 -1.05
N PRO A 342 -12.92 -26.65 -1.74
CA PRO A 342 -13.69 -25.47 -2.12
C PRO A 342 -14.20 -24.71 -0.89
N LEU A 343 -14.21 -23.38 -0.99
CA LEU A 343 -14.76 -22.52 0.06
C LEU A 343 -16.29 -22.60 0.07
N THR A 344 -16.85 -22.81 1.26
CA THR A 344 -18.31 -22.74 1.51
C THR A 344 -18.74 -21.33 1.90
N ALA A 345 -20.06 -21.07 1.97
CA ALA A 345 -20.63 -19.79 2.39
C ALA A 345 -20.05 -19.25 3.72
N SER A 346 -19.86 -20.13 4.71
CA SER A 346 -19.31 -19.75 6.01
C SER A 346 -17.84 -19.28 5.94
N HIS A 347 -17.06 -19.82 5.00
CA HIS A 347 -15.69 -19.35 4.78
C HIS A 347 -15.67 -17.95 4.16
N TYR A 348 -16.56 -17.65 3.22
CA TYR A 348 -16.66 -16.30 2.67
C TYR A 348 -17.10 -15.28 3.74
N VAL A 349 -18.03 -15.67 4.63
CA VAL A 349 -18.40 -14.87 5.79
C VAL A 349 -17.19 -14.63 6.71
N LEU A 350 -16.37 -15.66 6.96
CA LEU A 350 -15.12 -15.51 7.71
C LEU A 350 -14.14 -14.54 7.04
N VAL A 351 -13.98 -14.57 5.72
CA VAL A 351 -13.15 -13.60 4.99
C VAL A 351 -13.65 -12.17 5.24
N PHE A 352 -14.96 -11.91 5.11
CA PHE A 352 -15.51 -10.58 5.40
C PHE A 352 -15.30 -10.16 6.86
N ILE A 353 -15.49 -11.07 7.82
CA ILE A 353 -15.25 -10.78 9.23
C ILE A 353 -13.77 -10.46 9.47
N PHE A 354 -12.84 -11.23 8.90
CA PHE A 354 -11.42 -10.96 9.02
C PHE A 354 -11.03 -9.61 8.41
N ILE A 355 -11.54 -9.27 7.24
CA ILE A 355 -11.30 -7.94 6.64
C ILE A 355 -11.85 -6.83 7.54
N ALA A 356 -13.06 -7.00 8.08
CA ALA A 356 -13.64 -6.04 9.01
C ALA A 356 -12.79 -5.89 10.28
N LEU A 357 -12.24 -6.98 10.84
CA LEU A 357 -11.32 -6.94 11.98
C LEU A 357 -9.97 -6.29 11.62
N VAL A 358 -9.47 -6.51 10.40
CA VAL A 358 -8.26 -5.85 9.89
C VAL A 358 -8.46 -4.34 9.75
N ILE A 359 -9.65 -3.87 9.37
CA ILE A 359 -9.96 -2.44 9.21
C ILE A 359 -10.31 -1.79 10.56
N LEU A 360 -11.22 -2.39 11.33
CA LEU A 360 -11.77 -1.82 12.57
C LEU A 360 -10.89 -2.08 13.79
N GLY A 361 -10.04 -3.10 13.76
CA GLY A 361 -9.30 -3.62 14.91
C GLY A 361 -10.12 -4.62 15.72
N THR A 362 -9.68 -4.90 16.95
CA THR A 362 -10.26 -5.93 17.83
C THR A 362 -11.28 -5.40 18.86
N GLY A 363 -11.50 -4.08 18.94
CA GLY A 363 -12.52 -3.48 19.82
C GLY A 363 -12.16 -3.53 21.31
N ALA A 364 -13.18 -3.45 22.17
CA ALA A 364 -13.03 -3.50 23.64
C ALA A 364 -12.51 -4.86 24.14
N PHE A 365 -12.03 -4.95 25.38
CA PHE A 365 -11.61 -6.22 26.03
C PHE A 365 -10.57 -7.02 25.24
N SER A 366 -9.64 -6.33 24.59
CA SER A 366 -8.54 -6.98 23.87
C SER A 366 -7.31 -6.98 24.75
N LEU A 367 -6.69 -8.14 24.91
CA LEU A 367 -5.55 -8.28 25.83
C LEU A 367 -4.28 -7.59 25.31
N TRP A 368 -4.06 -7.58 23.99
CA TRP A 368 -2.81 -7.06 23.42
C TRP A 368 -2.97 -6.60 21.97
N LYS A 369 -2.53 -5.38 21.65
CA LYS A 369 -2.67 -4.75 20.31
C LYS A 369 -1.37 -4.11 19.82
N PRO A 370 -0.30 -4.88 19.57
CA PRO A 370 0.96 -4.35 19.09
C PRO A 370 0.83 -3.65 17.73
N GLU A 371 -0.06 -4.14 16.85
CA GLU A 371 -0.29 -3.65 15.50
C GLU A 371 -0.83 -2.21 15.42
N ASP A 372 -1.55 -1.75 16.45
CA ASP A 372 -2.13 -0.41 16.45
C ASP A 372 -1.02 0.66 16.48
N ARG A 373 0.15 0.34 17.06
CA ARG A 373 1.32 1.23 17.01
C ARG A 373 1.81 1.44 15.59
N LEU A 374 1.83 0.39 14.76
CA LEU A 374 2.29 0.45 13.37
C LEU A 374 1.31 1.21 12.47
N LEU A 375 0.00 1.04 12.69
CA LEU A 375 -1.04 1.72 11.89
C LEU A 375 -1.18 3.21 12.22
N TYR A 376 -1.02 3.59 13.49
CA TYR A 376 -1.31 4.95 13.94
C TYR A 376 -0.08 5.82 14.23
N ARG A 377 1.14 5.28 14.25
CA ARG A 377 2.38 6.06 14.49
C ARG A 377 3.32 6.03 13.28
N ARG A 378 4.11 7.08 13.05
CA ARG A 378 5.24 7.02 12.10
C ARG A 378 6.45 6.43 12.80
N ALA A 379 7.16 5.51 12.15
CA ALA A 379 8.47 5.09 12.64
C ALA A 379 9.41 6.32 12.68
N GLY A 380 10.05 6.58 13.82
CA GLY A 380 10.92 7.75 14.00
C GLY A 380 10.19 9.08 14.26
N GLU A 381 8.89 9.07 14.53
CA GLU A 381 8.18 10.26 15.04
C GLU A 381 8.65 10.58 16.46
N ARG A 382 9.20 11.78 16.68
CA ARG A 382 9.56 12.23 18.04
C ARG A 382 8.27 12.58 18.78
N LEU A 383 8.08 12.01 19.97
CA LEU A 383 6.95 12.35 20.83
C LEU A 383 7.07 13.82 21.26
N PRO A 384 5.96 14.56 21.39
CA PRO A 384 5.96 15.75 22.22
C PRO A 384 6.40 15.34 23.64
N PRO A 385 7.20 16.14 24.37
CA PRO A 385 7.79 15.78 25.66
C PRO A 385 6.79 15.50 26.80
N HIS A 386 5.49 15.40 26.53
CA HIS A 386 4.42 15.25 27.53
C HIS A 386 3.60 13.96 27.35
N VAL A 387 4.06 12.99 26.57
CA VAL A 387 3.38 11.70 26.39
C VAL A 387 4.39 10.57 26.49
N GLU A 388 4.89 10.30 27.70
CA GLU A 388 5.52 9.04 28.08
C GLU A 388 4.59 8.22 28.98
#